data_AF-A0A9Q3J332-F1
#
_entry.id   AF-A0A9Q3J332-F1
#
_cell.length_a   1.000
_cell.length_b   1.000
_cell.length_c   1.000
_cell.angle_alpha   90.00
_cell.angle_beta   90.00
_cell.angle_gamma   90.00
#
_symmetry.space_group_name_H-M   'P 1'
#
loop_
_entity.id
_entity.type
_entity.pdbx_description
1 polymer ?
#
loop_
_entity_poly.entity_id
_entity_poly.type
_entity_poly.pdbx_seq_one_letter_code
_entity_poly.pdbx_strand_id
1 'polypeptide(L)' 'MLNVERLYPPHLGRPAYPAGPRAREALESHINELMKLGVLGKVGHIEEVEFKTPVIITWHNYKSRIVGDFRALDTYTI' A
#
# COMPACT_ATOMS: atom_id res chain seq x y z
N MET A 1 24.12 0.18 21.35
CA MET A 1 22.73 0.42 20.94
C MET A 1 22.81 1.14 19.61
N LEU A 2 22.66 0.44 18.48
CA LEU A 2 22.60 1.10 17.17
C LEU A 2 21.23 1.77 17.11
N ASN A 3 21.19 3.09 17.23
CA ASN A 3 20.02 3.87 16.90
C ASN A 3 19.79 3.70 15.40
N VAL A 4 18.99 2.70 15.03
CA VAL A 4 18.37 2.66 13.72
C VAL A 4 17.30 3.72 13.78
N GLU A 5 17.65 4.96 13.42
CA GLU A 5 16.64 5.97 13.11
C GLU A 5 15.74 5.36 12.04
N ARG A 6 14.50 5.05 12.42
CA ARG A 6 13.50 4.58 11.47
C ARG A 6 13.41 5.66 10.39
N LEU A 7 13.72 5.33 9.13
CA LEU A 7 13.78 6.28 8.00
C LEU A 7 12.52 7.13 7.87
N TYR A 8 11.39 6.62 8.37
CA TYR A 8 10.07 7.22 8.30
C TYR A 8 9.39 7.25 9.68
N PRO A 9 8.83 8.38 10.12
CA PRO A 9 8.18 8.48 11.42
C PRO A 9 6.92 7.59 11.55
N PRO A 10 6.58 7.10 12.76
CA PRO A 10 5.53 6.09 12.96
C PRO A 10 4.13 6.45 12.43
N HIS A 11 3.79 7.74 12.34
CA HIS A 11 2.48 8.21 11.86
C HIS A 11 2.29 8.12 10.34
N LEU A 12 3.33 7.72 9.57
CA LEU A 12 3.19 7.36 8.16
C LEU A 12 2.40 6.07 7.97
N GLY A 13 2.41 5.17 8.96
CA GLY A 13 1.58 3.97 8.98
C GLY A 13 0.11 4.33 9.19
N ARG A 14 -0.67 4.39 8.10
CA ARG A 14 -2.12 4.54 8.20
C ARG A 14 -2.81 3.17 8.10
N PRO A 15 -3.89 2.94 8.87
CA PRO A 15 -4.64 1.70 8.75
C PRO A 15 -5.27 1.59 7.35
N ALA A 16 -5.45 0.36 6.89
CA ALA A 16 -6.17 0.10 5.64
C ALA A 16 -7.61 0.64 5.72
N TYR A 17 -8.11 1.21 4.64
CA TYR A 17 -9.50 1.63 4.56
C TYR A 17 -10.45 0.43 4.49
N PRO A 18 -11.64 0.49 5.10
CA PRO A 18 -12.65 -0.53 4.93
C PRO A 18 -13.07 -0.60 3.45
N ALA A 19 -13.03 -1.79 2.87
CA ALA A 19 -13.41 -2.02 1.48
C ALA A 19 -14.67 -2.88 1.42
N GLY A 20 -15.67 -2.43 0.65
CA GLY A 20 -16.85 -3.24 0.35
C GLY A 20 -16.52 -4.46 -0.54
N PRO A 21 -17.42 -5.45 -0.66
CA PRO A 21 -17.15 -6.72 -1.35
C PRO A 21 -16.58 -6.55 -2.76
N ARG A 22 -17.22 -5.72 -3.61
CA ARG A 22 -16.76 -5.43 -4.97
C ARG A 22 -15.38 -4.78 -5.02
N ALA A 23 -15.06 -3.91 -4.06
CA ALA A 23 -13.75 -3.26 -4.00
C ALA A 23 -12.67 -4.25 -3.57
N ARG A 24 -13.00 -5.15 -2.63
CA ARG A 24 -12.11 -6.21 -2.17
C ARG A 24 -11.76 -7.19 -3.29
N GLU A 25 -12.74 -7.67 -4.04
CA GLU A 25 -12.51 -8.56 -5.19
C GLU A 25 -11.60 -7.91 -6.24
N ALA A 26 -11.85 -6.63 -6.56
CA ALA A 26 -11.00 -5.88 -7.49
C ALA A 26 -9.57 -5.73 -6.95
N LEU A 27 -9.40 -5.40 -5.66
CA LEU A 27 -8.07 -5.33 -5.02
C LEU A 27 -7.33 -6.65 -5.12
N GLU A 28 -7.98 -7.76 -4.76
CA GLU A 28 -7.37 -9.09 -4.80
C GLU A 28 -6.96 -9.46 -6.22
N SER A 29 -7.80 -9.19 -7.23
CA SER A 29 -7.45 -9.43 -8.64
C SER A 29 -6.23 -8.63 -9.08
N HIS A 30 -6.20 -7.32 -8.80
CA HIS A 30 -5.09 -6.45 -9.20
C HIS A 30 -3.79 -6.81 -8.46
N ILE A 31 -3.84 -7.07 -7.16
CA ILE A 31 -2.66 -7.47 -6.37
C ILE A 31 -2.08 -8.77 -6.93
N ASN A 32 -2.92 -9.77 -7.19
CA ASN A 32 -2.47 -11.04 -7.74
C ASN A 32 -1.81 -10.87 -9.12
N GLU A 33 -2.35 -10.01 -9.98
CA GLU A 33 -1.75 -9.71 -11.28
C GLU A 33 -0.39 -9.02 -11.14
N LEU A 34 -0.29 -7.99 -10.29
CA LEU A 34 0.96 -7.27 -10.05
C LEU A 34 2.04 -8.16 -9.40
N MET A 35 1.65 -9.09 -8.52
CA MET A 35 2.56 -10.10 -7.97
C MET A 35 3.07 -11.05 -9.06
N LYS A 36 2.21 -11.51 -9.98
CA LYS A 36 2.61 -12.36 -11.12
C LYS A 36 3.55 -11.66 -12.09
N LEU A 37 3.34 -10.36 -12.30
CA LEU A 37 4.22 -9.53 -13.14
C LEU A 37 5.53 -9.15 -12.44
N GLY A 38 5.71 -9.49 -11.15
CA GLY A 38 6.89 -9.12 -10.37
C GLY A 38 6.95 -7.63 -9.99
N VAL A 39 5.84 -6.90 -10.13
CA VAL A 39 5.74 -5.48 -9.76
C VAL A 39 5.58 -5.32 -8.24
N LEU A 40 4.82 -6.23 -7.61
CA LEU A 40 4.70 -6.31 -6.15
C LEU A 40 5.46 -7.53 -5.63
N GLY A 41 6.09 -7.37 -4.47
CA GLY A 41 6.74 -8.44 -3.71
C GLY A 41 6.08 -8.63 -2.35
N LYS A 42 6.02 -9.88 -1.88
CA LYS A 42 5.56 -10.18 -0.52
C LYS A 42 6.72 -9.93 0.44
N VAL A 43 6.53 -9.00 1.36
CA VAL A 43 7.50 -8.75 2.44
C VAL A 43 7.39 -9.88 3.48
N GLY A 44 8.53 -10.46 3.84
CA GLY A 44 8.64 -11.56 4.80
C GLY A 44 8.29 -11.13 6.24
N HIS A 45 7.96 -12.09 7.12
CA HIS A 45 7.64 -11.79 8.53
C HIS A 45 8.82 -11.17 9.32
N ILE A 46 10.05 -11.37 8.83
CA ILE A 46 11.30 -10.92 9.46
C ILE A 46 11.81 -9.63 8.81
N GLU A 47 11.23 -9.23 7.69
CA GLU A 47 11.62 -8.02 6.96
C GLU A 47 10.95 -6.81 7.59
N GLU A 48 11.75 -5.80 7.92
CA GLU A 48 11.23 -4.56 8.47
C GLU A 48 10.52 -3.77 7.37
N VAL A 49 9.20 -3.62 7.51
CA VAL A 49 8.43 -2.72 6.65
C VAL A 49 8.57 -1.30 7.19
N GLU A 50 9.29 -0.46 6.46
CA GLU A 50 9.53 0.94 6.86
C GLU A 50 8.22 1.74 7.01
N PHE A 51 7.28 1.58 6.07
CA PHE A 51 5.96 2.20 6.15
C PHE A 51 4.89 1.41 5.38
N LYS A 52 3.62 1.65 5.71
CA LYS A 52 2.45 1.09 5.01
C LYS A 52 1.51 2.23 4.63
N THR A 53 1.11 2.27 3.37
CA THR A 53 0.08 3.19 2.87
C THR A 53 -1.24 2.44 2.63
N PRO A 54 -2.39 3.04 2.93
CA PRO A 54 -3.67 2.47 2.58
C PRO A 54 -3.90 2.61 1.08
N VAL A 55 -4.58 1.61 0.54
CA VAL A 55 -4.87 1.50 -0.89
C VAL A 55 -6.38 1.49 -1.09
N ILE A 56 -6.85 2.19 -2.13
CA ILE A 56 -8.25 2.22 -2.53
C ILE A 56 -8.42 1.78 -3.98
N ILE A 57 -9.65 1.40 -4.33
CA ILE A 57 -10.06 1.18 -5.72
C ILE A 57 -10.90 2.36 -6.19
N THR A 58 -10.54 2.87 -7.37
CA THR A 58 -11.38 3.82 -8.11
C THR A 58 -11.92 3.15 -9.37
N TRP A 59 -13.10 3.57 -9.82
CA TRP A 59 -13.76 3.01 -11.00
C TRP A 59 -13.97 4.08 -12.05
N HIS A 60 -13.65 3.75 -13.31
CA HIS A 60 -13.91 4.60 -14.45
C HIS A 60 -14.21 3.74 -15.69
N ASN A 61 -15.33 3.99 -16.36
CA ASN A 61 -15.76 3.23 -17.54
C ASN A 61 -15.66 1.71 -17.35
N TYR A 62 -16.20 1.20 -16.24
CA TYR A 62 -16.18 -0.22 -15.85
C TYR A 62 -14.80 -0.83 -15.55
N LYS A 63 -13.71 -0.05 -15.67
CA LYS A 63 -12.36 -0.46 -15.30
C LYS A 63 -12.05 0.05 -13.90
N SER A 64 -11.43 -0.81 -13.09
CA SER A 64 -10.94 -0.45 -11.76
C SER A 64 -9.45 -0.10 -11.80
N ARG A 65 -9.02 0.79 -10.90
CA ARG A 65 -7.61 1.14 -10.70
C ARG A 65 -7.28 1.10 -9.21
N ILE A 66 -6.11 0.56 -8.88
CA ILE A 66 -5.49 0.66 -7.56
C ILE A 66 -4.89 2.06 -7.39
N VAL A 67 -5.14 2.70 -6.24
CA VAL A 67 -4.54 3.98 -5.87
C VAL A 67 -4.02 3.91 -4.44
N GLY A 68 -2.73 4.17 -4.23
CA GLY A 68 -2.14 4.31 -2.90
C GLY A 68 -2.32 5.73 -2.36
N ASP A 69 -2.62 5.87 -1.07
CA ASP A 69 -2.69 7.17 -0.40
C ASP A 69 -1.31 7.60 0.12
N PHE A 70 -0.54 8.24 -0.75
CA PHE A 70 0.79 8.72 -0.41
C PHE A 70 0.81 10.12 0.21
N ARG A 71 -0.34 10.74 0.49
CA ARG A 71 -0.38 12.12 1.03
C ARG A 71 0.39 12.30 2.33
N ALA A 72 0.48 11.25 3.16
CA ALA A 72 1.30 11.28 4.36
C ALA A 72 2.80 11.21 4.04
N LEU A 73 3.18 10.50 2.98
CA LEU A 73 4.56 10.43 2.49
C LEU A 73 4.97 11.73 1.80
N ASP A 74 4.04 12.34 1.06
CA ASP A 74 4.27 13.60 0.34
C ASP A 74 4.73 14.74 1.26
N THR A 75 4.36 14.73 2.54
CA THR A 75 4.84 15.73 3.52
C THR A 75 6.32 15.57 3.89
N TYR A 76 6.96 14.48 3.47
CA TYR A 76 8.35 14.14 3.77
C TYR A 76 9.24 14.04 2.52
N THR A 77 8.67 14.19 1.34
CA THR A 77 9.40 14.21 0.07
C THR A 77 9.46 15.65 -0.46
N ILE A 78 10.67 16.16 -0.70
CA ILE A 78 10.93 17.49 -1.29
C ILE A 78 10.97 17.38 -2.81
#